data_AF-A0A087S1P3-F1
#
_entry.id   AF-A0A087S1P3-F1
#
_cell.length_a   1.000
_cell.length_b   1.000
_cell.length_c   1.000
_cell.angle_alpha   90.00
_cell.angle_beta   90.00
_cell.angle_gamma   90.00
#
_symmetry.space_group_name_H-M   'P 1'
#
loop_
_entity.id
_entity.type
_entity.pdbx_description
1 polymer ?
#
loop_
_entity_poly.entity_id
_entity_poly.type
_entity_poly.pdbx_seq_one_letter_code
_entity_poly.pdbx_strand_id
1 'polypeptide(L)'
;MFYSVQRVVMKVSRSVEYSYAVFGKYLKMIAYDSRYSKFFLGVPGILLLIGGIASVFGITTEIFAVLVSILGGAFLIRAFDIDRVWSSWSKPTPMGFIRMFTMVAGGLLILSSVPAGVASIDSELIGADTGFVGKLTDQVIIGQFVAGVLPILWTGLGAIFAGTLLSNWIGGVPRQISDILRIIVLIALYPTIYQFTNIMISDVSSFTLIPPLLGGLAATLVSATILFKKYRKHKDQEMVSD
;
A
#
# COMPACT_ATOMS: atom_id res chain seq x y z
N MET A 1 -82.31 10.14 -37.26
CA MET A 1 -81.23 10.89 -36.58
C MET A 1 -79.98 10.02 -36.63
N PHE A 2 -79.00 10.37 -37.47
CA PHE A 2 -77.76 9.60 -37.60
C PHE A 2 -76.72 10.21 -36.65
N TYR A 3 -76.21 9.41 -35.71
CA TYR A 3 -75.09 9.80 -34.85
C TYR A 3 -73.80 9.67 -35.65
N SER A 4 -73.12 10.81 -35.87
CA SER A 4 -71.80 10.84 -36.49
C SER A 4 -70.74 10.38 -35.48
N VAL A 5 -70.02 9.31 -35.80
CA VAL A 5 -68.92 8.79 -34.96
C VAL A 5 -67.62 9.45 -35.42
N GLN A 6 -67.08 10.35 -34.60
CA GLN A 6 -65.78 10.95 -34.84
C GLN A 6 -64.69 10.08 -34.21
N ARG A 7 -63.88 9.39 -35.03
CA ARG A 7 -62.71 8.66 -34.53
C ARG A 7 -61.54 9.63 -34.36
N VAL A 8 -61.13 9.87 -33.12
CA VAL A 8 -59.88 10.57 -32.80
C VAL A 8 -58.78 9.53 -32.67
N VAL A 9 -57.78 9.56 -33.56
CA VAL A 9 -56.59 8.71 -33.46
C VAL A 9 -55.50 9.49 -32.73
N MET A 10 -55.29 9.17 -31.45
CA MET A 10 -54.20 9.75 -30.67
C MET A 10 -52.86 9.14 -31.10
N LYS A 11 -51.88 9.99 -31.43
CA LYS A 11 -50.52 9.58 -31.80
C LYS A 11 -49.65 9.56 -30.52
N VAL A 12 -49.53 8.40 -29.88
CA VAL A 12 -48.68 8.24 -28.69
C VAL A 12 -47.26 7.85 -29.11
N SER A 13 -46.26 8.49 -28.50
CA SER A 13 -44.84 8.23 -28.79
C SER A 13 -44.40 6.89 -28.21
N ARG A 14 -44.23 5.87 -29.07
CA ARG A 14 -43.82 4.50 -28.70
C ARG A 14 -42.50 4.44 -27.91
N SER A 15 -41.61 5.41 -28.10
CA SER A 15 -40.32 5.45 -27.40
C SER A 15 -40.50 5.63 -25.89
N VAL A 16 -41.51 6.41 -25.48
CA VAL A 16 -41.77 6.73 -24.07
C VAL A 16 -42.36 5.50 -23.35
N GLU A 17 -43.31 4.82 -24.00
CA GLU A 17 -43.89 3.57 -23.48
C GLU A 17 -42.84 2.48 -23.27
N TYR A 18 -41.92 2.33 -24.24
CA TYR A 18 -40.85 1.34 -24.15
C TYR A 18 -39.87 1.67 -23.00
N SER A 19 -39.51 2.95 -22.83
CA SER A 19 -38.66 3.37 -21.70
C SER A 19 -39.30 3.07 -20.34
N TYR A 20 -40.60 3.34 -20.17
CA TYR A 20 -41.29 3.03 -18.92
C TYR A 20 -41.44 1.53 -18.68
N ALA A 21 -41.72 0.74 -19.72
CA ALA A 21 -41.80 -0.70 -19.62
C ALA A 21 -40.46 -1.33 -19.21
N VAL A 22 -39.35 -0.83 -19.77
CA VAL A 22 -38.00 -1.27 -19.42
C VAL A 22 -37.65 -0.87 -17.98
N PHE A 23 -37.93 0.38 -17.57
CA PHE A 23 -37.69 0.85 -16.21
C PHE A 23 -38.47 0.01 -15.17
N GLY A 24 -39.76 -0.23 -15.39
CA GLY A 24 -40.58 -1.06 -14.52
C GLY A 24 -40.08 -2.51 -14.43
N LYS A 25 -39.56 -3.07 -15.53
CA LYS A 25 -38.94 -4.41 -15.55
C LYS A 25 -37.70 -4.47 -14.64
N TYR A 26 -36.86 -3.43 -14.64
CA TYR A 26 -35.70 -3.35 -13.73
C TYR A 26 -36.11 -3.16 -12.27
N LEU A 27 -37.09 -2.29 -11.99
CA LEU A 27 -37.59 -2.09 -10.64
C LEU A 27 -38.16 -3.39 -10.05
N LYS A 28 -38.90 -4.14 -10.88
CA LYS A 28 -39.40 -5.47 -10.53
C LYS A 28 -38.28 -6.49 -10.28
N MET A 29 -37.20 -6.46 -11.07
CA MET A 29 -36.02 -7.30 -10.81
C MET A 29 -35.34 -6.96 -9.48
N ILE A 30 -35.17 -5.68 -9.15
CA ILE A 30 -34.56 -5.26 -7.88
C ILE A 30 -35.38 -5.74 -6.67
N ALA A 31 -36.71 -5.64 -6.73
CA ALA A 31 -37.59 -6.00 -5.63
C ALA A 31 -37.79 -7.52 -5.47
N TYR A 32 -37.94 -8.27 -6.58
CA TYR A 32 -38.41 -9.65 -6.54
C TYR A 32 -37.38 -10.71 -6.94
N ASP A 33 -36.30 -10.35 -7.65
CA ASP A 33 -35.27 -11.32 -8.02
C ASP A 33 -34.24 -11.46 -6.89
N SER A 34 -34.20 -12.63 -6.25
CA SER A 34 -33.29 -12.95 -5.13
C SER A 34 -31.82 -12.67 -5.45
N ARG A 35 -31.40 -12.79 -6.71
CA ARG A 35 -30.02 -12.51 -7.11
C ARG A 35 -29.71 -11.02 -7.09
N TYR A 36 -30.61 -10.18 -7.58
CA TYR A 36 -30.40 -8.73 -7.70
C TYR A 36 -30.79 -7.96 -6.43
N SER A 37 -31.81 -8.44 -5.73
CA SER A 37 -32.27 -7.88 -4.45
C SER A 37 -31.17 -7.89 -3.38
N LYS A 38 -30.36 -8.96 -3.29
CA LYS A 38 -29.25 -9.03 -2.32
C LYS A 38 -28.19 -7.93 -2.50
N PHE A 39 -27.92 -7.51 -3.74
CA PHE A 39 -26.93 -6.46 -4.00
C PHE A 39 -27.47 -5.05 -3.76
N PHE A 40 -28.75 -4.82 -4.05
CA PHE A 40 -29.37 -3.49 -3.92
C PHE A 40 -29.97 -3.23 -2.52
N LEU A 41 -30.60 -4.26 -1.93
CA LEU A 41 -31.31 -4.20 -0.64
C LEU A 41 -30.57 -4.91 0.51
N GLY A 42 -29.57 -5.76 0.23
CA GLY A 42 -28.89 -6.54 1.28
C GLY A 42 -28.07 -5.66 2.22
N VAL A 43 -26.82 -5.36 1.83
CA VAL A 43 -25.94 -4.52 2.66
C VAL A 43 -26.47 -3.08 2.76
N PRO A 44 -26.85 -2.39 1.66
CA PRO A 44 -27.36 -1.03 1.76
C PRO A 44 -28.68 -0.91 2.52
N GLY A 45 -29.60 -1.87 2.37
CA GLY A 45 -30.90 -1.84 3.05
C GLY A 45 -30.79 -2.09 4.55
N ILE A 46 -29.92 -3.01 4.99
CA ILE A 46 -29.65 -3.21 6.42
C ILE A 46 -29.01 -1.96 7.05
N LEU A 47 -28.07 -1.31 6.34
CA LEU A 47 -27.45 -0.07 6.80
C LEU A 47 -28.47 1.06 6.94
N LEU A 48 -29.39 1.21 5.98
CA LEU A 48 -30.48 2.18 6.05
C LEU A 48 -31.46 1.89 7.20
N LEU A 49 -31.76 0.61 7.47
CA LEU A 49 -32.64 0.21 8.56
C LEU A 49 -32.00 0.56 9.91
N ILE A 50 -30.73 0.21 10.10
CA ILE A 50 -29.96 0.55 11.31
C ILE A 50 -29.85 2.07 11.50
N GLY A 51 -29.53 2.81 10.43
CA GLY A 51 -29.48 4.28 10.46
C GLY A 51 -30.84 4.92 10.76
N GLY A 52 -31.92 4.35 10.23
CA GLY A 52 -33.30 4.79 10.50
C GLY A 52 -33.68 4.58 11.97
N ILE A 53 -33.40 3.41 12.53
CA ILE A 53 -33.62 3.13 13.96
C ILE A 53 -32.79 4.09 14.82
N ALA A 54 -31.51 4.28 14.49
CA ALA A 54 -30.62 5.21 15.19
C ALA A 54 -31.17 6.64 15.27
N SER A 55 -31.85 7.09 14.20
CA SER A 55 -32.49 8.41 14.14
C SER A 55 -33.60 8.61 15.18
N VAL A 56 -34.34 7.56 15.49
CA VAL A 56 -35.41 7.60 16.50
C VAL A 56 -34.83 7.67 17.91
N PHE A 57 -33.69 7.02 18.15
CA PHE A 57 -33.04 6.97 19.46
C PHE A 57 -32.06 8.13 19.73
N GLY A 58 -31.81 9.01 18.75
CA GLY A 58 -30.89 10.15 18.91
C GLY A 58 -29.40 9.78 18.97
N ILE A 59 -29.05 8.53 18.69
CA ILE A 59 -27.66 7.99 18.69
C ILE A 59 -27.14 7.91 17.25
N THR A 60 -27.53 8.87 16.41
CA THR A 60 -27.24 8.85 14.98
C THR A 60 -25.76 9.00 14.69
N THR A 61 -25.05 9.80 15.48
CA THR A 61 -23.65 10.15 15.22
C THR A 61 -22.74 8.94 15.44
N GLU A 62 -22.92 8.23 16.55
CA GLU A 62 -22.12 7.05 16.89
C GLU A 62 -22.44 5.90 15.93
N ILE A 63 -23.71 5.64 15.66
CA ILE A 63 -24.12 4.57 14.75
C ILE A 63 -23.68 4.88 13.32
N PHE A 64 -23.81 6.12 12.85
CA PHE A 64 -23.34 6.51 11.52
C PHE A 64 -21.82 6.35 11.38
N ALA A 65 -21.04 6.72 12.39
CA ALA A 65 -19.60 6.50 12.39
C ALA A 65 -19.26 5.00 12.27
N VAL A 66 -19.93 4.14 13.04
CA VAL A 66 -19.75 2.68 12.97
C VAL A 66 -20.15 2.14 11.59
N LEU A 67 -21.28 2.59 11.02
CA LEU A 67 -21.74 2.16 9.69
C LEU A 67 -20.74 2.57 8.60
N VAL A 68 -20.24 3.80 8.64
CA VAL A 68 -19.24 4.31 7.70
C VAL A 68 -17.91 3.56 7.85
N SER A 69 -17.48 3.24 9.07
CA SER A 69 -16.29 2.42 9.32
C SER A 69 -16.43 1.00 8.76
N ILE A 70 -17.59 0.36 8.96
CA ILE A 70 -17.86 -0.99 8.41
C ILE A 70 -17.89 -0.94 6.87
N LEU A 71 -18.56 0.05 6.28
CA LEU A 71 -18.60 0.25 4.83
C LEU A 71 -17.21 0.50 4.25
N GLY A 72 -16.46 1.41 4.85
CA GLY A 72 -15.08 1.72 4.46
C GLY A 72 -14.19 0.48 4.55
N GLY A 73 -14.28 -0.27 5.65
CA GLY A 73 -13.57 -1.54 5.81
C GLY A 73 -13.94 -2.57 4.76
N ALA A 74 -15.23 -2.76 4.48
CA ALA A 74 -15.72 -3.69 3.46
C ALA A 74 -15.26 -3.30 2.04
N PHE A 75 -15.24 -2.00 1.73
CA PHE A 75 -14.72 -1.51 0.46
C PHE A 75 -13.21 -1.63 0.36
N LEU A 76 -12.45 -1.40 1.42
CA LEU A 76 -11.00 -1.65 1.41
C LEU A 76 -10.70 -3.13 1.18
N ILE A 77 -11.37 -4.03 1.91
CA ILE A 77 -11.19 -5.49 1.74
C ILE A 77 -11.44 -5.91 0.28
N ARG A 78 -12.50 -5.37 -0.33
CA ARG A 78 -12.90 -5.72 -1.69
C ARG A 78 -12.12 -5.00 -2.79
N ALA A 79 -11.71 -3.75 -2.56
CA ALA A 79 -10.95 -2.97 -3.54
C ALA A 79 -9.49 -3.47 -3.66
N PHE A 80 -8.94 -4.01 -2.57
CA PHE A 80 -7.57 -4.52 -2.52
C PHE A 80 -7.48 -6.04 -2.66
N ASP A 81 -8.58 -6.74 -2.99
CA ASP A 81 -8.65 -8.22 -3.05
C ASP A 81 -7.96 -8.89 -1.84
N ILE A 82 -8.16 -8.33 -0.64
CA ILE A 82 -7.45 -8.76 0.58
C ILE A 82 -7.72 -10.24 0.88
N ASP A 83 -8.93 -10.71 0.55
CA ASP A 83 -9.37 -12.09 0.62
C ASP A 83 -8.50 -13.03 -0.25
N ARG A 84 -8.21 -12.61 -1.48
CA ARG A 84 -7.37 -13.37 -2.40
C ARG A 84 -5.91 -13.38 -1.96
N VAL A 85 -5.40 -12.24 -1.51
CA VAL A 85 -4.06 -12.10 -0.96
C VAL A 85 -3.87 -13.06 0.22
N TRP A 86 -4.81 -13.07 1.18
CA TRP A 86 -4.76 -13.96 2.35
C TRP A 86 -4.80 -15.46 2.00
N SER A 87 -5.62 -15.86 1.02
CA SER A 87 -5.66 -17.26 0.56
C SER A 87 -4.38 -17.73 -0.13
N SER A 88 -3.69 -16.81 -0.83
CA SER A 88 -2.41 -17.09 -1.48
C SER A 88 -1.24 -17.16 -0.49
N TRP A 89 -1.42 -16.52 0.69
CA TRP A 89 -0.46 -16.47 1.78
C TRP A 89 -0.40 -17.76 2.61
N SER A 90 -1.40 -18.64 2.52
CA SER A 90 -1.54 -19.81 3.40
C SER A 90 -0.85 -21.09 2.93
N LYS A 91 -0.04 -21.07 1.86
CA LYS A 91 0.71 -22.27 1.45
C LYS A 91 1.87 -22.49 2.42
N PRO A 92 1.83 -23.52 3.28
CA PRO A 92 2.80 -23.70 4.35
C PRO A 92 4.09 -24.29 3.76
N THR A 93 4.88 -23.46 3.10
CA THR A 93 6.25 -23.81 2.72
C THR A 93 7.21 -23.14 3.70
N PRO A 94 8.30 -23.80 4.13
CA PRO A 94 9.30 -23.18 5.00
C PRO A 94 9.83 -21.84 4.47
N MET A 95 9.98 -21.73 3.14
CA MET A 95 10.34 -20.50 2.45
C MET A 95 9.29 -19.39 2.59
N GLY A 96 8.01 -19.76 2.42
CA GLY A 96 6.88 -18.84 2.59
C GLY A 96 6.82 -18.27 4.00
N PHE A 97 7.04 -19.10 5.01
CA PHE A 97 7.08 -18.65 6.41
C PHE A 97 8.20 -17.64 6.69
N ILE A 98 9.43 -17.93 6.24
CA ILE A 98 10.56 -17.00 6.41
C ILE A 98 10.24 -15.66 5.74
N ARG A 99 9.76 -15.70 4.50
CA ARG A 99 9.44 -14.50 3.73
C ARG A 99 8.29 -13.70 4.35
N MET A 100 7.25 -14.37 4.85
CA MET A 100 6.13 -13.73 5.54
C MET A 100 6.58 -13.06 6.83
N PHE A 101 7.31 -13.80 7.66
CA PHE A 101 7.81 -13.30 8.92
C PHE A 101 8.65 -12.03 8.72
N THR A 102 9.59 -12.06 7.77
CA THR A 102 10.45 -10.89 7.52
C THR A 102 9.73 -9.74 6.83
N MET A 103 8.74 -10.00 5.97
CA MET A 103 7.88 -8.93 5.41
C MET A 103 7.08 -8.23 6.50
N VAL A 104 6.44 -9.00 7.40
CA VAL A 104 5.63 -8.44 8.49
C VAL A 104 6.53 -7.72 9.49
N ALA A 105 7.59 -8.37 9.96
CA ALA A 105 8.52 -7.76 10.91
C ALA A 105 9.18 -6.51 10.32
N GLY A 106 9.66 -6.58 9.07
CA GLY A 106 10.27 -5.43 8.39
C GLY A 106 9.28 -4.31 8.11
N GLY A 107 8.03 -4.63 7.74
CA GLY A 107 6.96 -3.65 7.59
C GLY A 107 6.63 -2.95 8.90
N LEU A 108 6.54 -3.70 10.01
CA LEU A 108 6.34 -3.12 11.35
C LEU A 108 7.51 -2.22 11.77
N LEU A 109 8.76 -2.60 11.45
CA LEU A 109 9.93 -1.74 11.70
C LEU A 109 9.86 -0.46 10.87
N ILE A 110 9.51 -0.53 9.58
CA ILE A 110 9.33 0.66 8.74
C ILE A 110 8.25 1.58 9.33
N LEU A 111 7.12 1.03 9.79
CA LEU A 111 6.08 1.84 10.45
C LEU A 111 6.58 2.44 11.77
N SER A 112 7.34 1.69 12.56
CA SER A 112 7.96 2.13 13.82
C SER A 112 9.03 3.20 13.62
N SER A 113 9.60 3.33 12.41
CA SER A 113 10.61 4.34 12.14
C SER A 113 10.07 5.77 12.25
N VAL A 114 8.79 5.99 11.93
CA VAL A 114 8.16 7.32 12.01
C VAL A 114 8.10 7.86 13.45
N PRO A 115 7.51 7.16 14.43
CA PRO A 115 7.52 7.64 15.81
C PRO A 115 8.94 7.75 16.38
N ALA A 116 9.88 6.90 15.95
CA ALA A 116 11.28 7.03 16.35
C ALA A 116 11.93 8.33 15.83
N GLY A 117 11.62 8.73 14.60
CA GLY A 117 12.04 10.01 14.06
C GLY A 117 11.42 11.21 14.78
N VAL A 118 10.16 11.13 15.18
CA VAL A 118 9.54 12.20 15.97
C VAL A 118 10.19 12.31 17.35
N ALA A 119 10.52 11.16 17.97
CA ALA A 119 11.16 11.12 19.28
C ALA A 119 12.62 11.60 19.29
N SER A 120 13.28 11.69 18.14
CA SER A 120 14.67 12.16 18.03
C SER A 120 14.82 13.67 17.83
N ILE A 121 13.71 14.40 17.69
CA ILE A 121 13.72 15.86 17.57
C ILE A 121 13.85 16.47 18.96
N ASP A 122 14.80 17.40 19.14
CA ASP A 122 14.98 18.09 20.40
C ASP A 122 13.74 18.92 20.77
N SER A 123 13.25 18.74 22.00
CA SER A 123 12.03 19.38 22.50
C SER A 123 12.14 20.91 22.59
N GLU A 124 13.36 21.44 22.69
CA GLU A 124 13.65 22.88 22.69
C GLU A 124 13.36 23.54 21.32
N LEU A 125 13.63 22.81 20.22
CA LEU A 125 13.30 23.26 18.84
C LEU A 125 11.79 23.21 18.56
N ILE A 126 11.08 22.31 19.26
CA ILE A 126 9.61 22.19 19.17
C ILE A 126 8.92 23.30 19.97
N GLY A 127 9.54 23.78 21.05
CA GLY A 127 9.04 24.88 21.89
C GLY A 127 9.19 26.27 21.29
N ALA A 128 10.00 26.43 20.23
CA ALA A 128 10.09 27.68 19.49
C ALA A 128 8.74 28.00 18.82
N ASP A 129 8.26 29.23 19.01
CA ASP A 129 6.94 29.73 18.60
C ASP A 129 6.87 30.00 17.08
N THR A 130 7.39 29.08 16.28
CA THR A 130 7.29 29.09 14.82
C THR A 130 6.01 28.38 14.41
N GLY A 131 5.28 28.94 13.44
CA GLY A 131 4.07 28.29 12.89
C GLY A 131 4.38 26.89 12.36
N PHE A 132 3.35 26.04 12.24
CA PHE A 132 3.49 24.64 11.77
C PHE A 132 4.32 24.49 10.48
N VAL A 133 4.18 25.43 9.54
CA VAL A 133 4.94 25.47 8.28
C VAL A 133 6.44 25.76 8.50
N GLY A 134 6.77 26.61 9.48
CA GLY A 134 8.15 26.92 9.86
C GLY A 134 8.85 25.70 10.45
N LYS A 135 8.16 24.93 11.29
CA LYS A 135 8.68 23.67 11.87
C LYS A 135 8.94 22.59 10.83
N LEU A 136 8.12 22.54 9.78
CA LEU A 136 8.29 21.59 8.67
C LEU A 136 9.37 22.00 7.65
N THR A 137 9.81 23.26 7.68
CA THR A 137 10.80 23.79 6.72
C THR A 137 12.19 23.93 7.33
N ASP A 138 12.30 23.81 8.65
CA ASP A 138 13.58 23.90 9.35
C ASP A 138 14.48 22.71 8.99
N GLN A 139 15.63 23.03 8.40
CA GLN A 139 16.63 22.06 7.97
C GLN A 139 17.11 21.18 9.12
N VAL A 140 17.25 21.73 10.33
CA VAL A 140 17.76 21.00 11.50
C VAL A 140 16.71 20.03 12.02
N ILE A 141 15.43 20.43 12.07
CA ILE A 141 14.32 19.58 12.50
C ILE A 141 14.16 18.39 11.54
N ILE A 142 14.21 18.63 10.23
CA ILE A 142 14.15 17.55 9.24
C ILE A 142 15.39 16.64 9.37
N GLY A 143 16.57 17.23 9.57
CA GLY A 143 17.80 16.46 9.79
C GLY A 143 17.69 15.52 10.99
N GLN A 144 17.28 16.03 12.16
CA GLN A 144 17.10 15.22 13.37
C GLN A 144 16.02 14.16 13.22
N PHE A 145 14.91 14.48 12.55
CA PHE A 145 13.87 13.50 12.23
C PHE A 145 14.44 12.36 11.37
N VAL A 146 15.11 12.69 10.26
CA VAL A 146 15.71 11.68 9.37
C VAL A 146 16.76 10.86 10.10
N ALA A 147 17.55 11.46 10.99
CA ALA A 147 18.53 10.76 11.83
C ALA A 147 17.89 9.69 12.72
N GLY A 148 16.73 9.98 13.33
CA GLY A 148 16.01 9.02 14.16
C GLY A 148 15.26 7.96 13.36
N VAL A 149 14.71 8.31 12.19
CA VAL A 149 14.06 7.35 11.28
C VAL A 149 15.06 6.31 10.77
N LEU A 150 16.27 6.77 10.40
CA LEU A 150 17.21 6.01 9.58
C LEU A 150 17.55 4.61 10.16
N PRO A 151 17.96 4.43 11.43
CA PRO A 151 18.37 3.11 11.93
C PRO A 151 17.23 2.08 11.91
N ILE A 152 16.03 2.49 12.33
CA ILE A 152 14.88 1.58 12.41
C ILE A 152 14.32 1.29 11.01
N LEU A 153 14.29 2.28 10.13
CA LEU A 153 13.93 2.08 8.73
C LEU A 153 14.91 1.13 8.05
N TRP A 154 16.22 1.32 8.25
CA TRP A 154 17.26 0.49 7.64
C TRP A 154 17.19 -0.95 8.09
N THR A 155 16.98 -1.18 9.39
CA THR A 155 16.78 -2.54 9.93
C THR A 155 15.51 -3.17 9.38
N GLY A 156 14.43 -2.41 9.19
CA GLY A 156 13.20 -2.88 8.53
C GLY A 156 13.43 -3.32 7.08
N LEU A 157 14.06 -2.47 6.25
CA LEU A 157 14.42 -2.82 4.87
C LEU A 157 15.40 -4.01 4.81
N GLY A 158 16.39 -4.01 5.70
CA GLY A 158 17.38 -5.07 5.83
C GLY A 158 16.73 -6.42 6.16
N ALA A 159 15.78 -6.44 7.09
CA ALA A 159 15.02 -7.64 7.43
C ALA A 159 14.25 -8.18 6.23
N ILE A 160 13.55 -7.32 5.47
CA ILE A 160 12.81 -7.73 4.27
C ILE A 160 13.76 -8.34 3.24
N PHE A 161 14.84 -7.64 2.88
CA PHE A 161 15.77 -8.13 1.86
C PHE A 161 16.51 -9.39 2.30
N ALA A 162 16.99 -9.44 3.54
CA ALA A 162 17.64 -10.63 4.10
C ALA A 162 16.70 -11.84 4.11
N GLY A 163 15.45 -11.66 4.54
CA GLY A 163 14.46 -12.73 4.54
C GLY A 163 14.06 -13.20 3.15
N THR A 164 13.93 -12.27 2.18
CA THR A 164 13.69 -12.66 0.78
C THR A 164 14.86 -13.46 0.21
N LEU A 165 16.10 -13.03 0.46
CA LEU A 165 17.30 -13.75 0.04
C LEU A 165 17.33 -15.15 0.67
N LEU A 166 17.13 -15.25 1.98
CA LEU A 166 17.15 -16.53 2.70
C LEU A 166 16.06 -17.47 2.19
N SER A 167 14.84 -16.96 1.95
CA SER A 167 13.73 -17.76 1.39
C SER A 167 14.03 -18.29 0.00
N ASN A 168 14.63 -17.47 -0.87
CA ASN A 168 14.97 -17.86 -2.24
C ASN A 168 16.21 -18.77 -2.29
N TRP A 169 17.11 -18.64 -1.32
CA TRP A 169 18.28 -19.50 -1.20
C TRP A 169 17.86 -20.93 -0.80
N ILE A 170 17.03 -21.06 0.23
CA ILE A 170 16.48 -22.36 0.65
C ILE A 170 15.62 -22.99 -0.45
N GLY A 171 14.92 -22.16 -1.23
CA GLY A 171 14.07 -22.62 -2.33
C GLY A 171 14.76 -23.02 -3.62
N GLY A 172 16.09 -22.89 -3.73
CA GLY A 172 16.82 -23.18 -4.97
C GLY A 172 16.41 -22.30 -6.15
N VAL A 173 15.80 -21.14 -5.91
CA VAL A 173 15.29 -20.26 -6.98
C VAL A 173 16.48 -19.51 -7.62
N PRO A 174 16.59 -19.42 -8.96
CA PRO A 174 17.74 -18.78 -9.63
C PRO A 174 17.82 -17.26 -9.47
N ARG A 175 16.94 -16.63 -8.68
CA ARG A 175 16.90 -15.17 -8.43
C ARG A 175 17.86 -14.68 -7.33
N GLN A 176 18.69 -15.56 -6.79
CA GLN A 176 19.60 -15.25 -5.67
C GLN A 176 20.54 -14.07 -5.92
N ILE A 177 21.02 -13.88 -7.16
CA ILE A 177 21.98 -12.81 -7.47
C ILE A 177 21.36 -11.43 -7.32
N SER A 178 20.15 -11.22 -7.85
CA SER A 178 19.48 -9.93 -7.70
C SER A 178 19.19 -9.60 -6.24
N ASP A 179 18.92 -10.61 -5.41
CA ASP A 179 18.64 -10.41 -3.98
C ASP A 179 19.90 -10.11 -3.18
N ILE A 180 21.03 -10.77 -3.49
CA ILE A 180 22.34 -10.42 -2.92
C ILE A 180 22.71 -8.99 -3.28
N LEU A 181 22.53 -8.59 -4.54
CA LEU A 181 22.81 -7.23 -4.98
C LEU A 181 21.96 -6.19 -4.25
N ARG A 182 20.67 -6.46 -4.01
CA ARG A 182 19.81 -5.57 -3.23
C ARG A 182 20.34 -5.32 -1.81
N ILE A 183 20.84 -6.36 -1.14
CA ILE A 183 21.43 -6.24 0.20
C ILE A 183 22.73 -5.44 0.14
N ILE A 184 23.60 -5.70 -0.84
CA ILE A 184 24.85 -4.95 -1.00
C ILE A 184 24.57 -3.47 -1.27
N VAL A 185 23.60 -3.17 -2.14
CA VAL A 185 23.16 -1.79 -2.41
C VAL A 185 22.62 -1.14 -1.12
N LEU A 186 21.82 -1.87 -0.34
CA LEU A 186 21.33 -1.37 0.94
C LEU A 186 22.47 -1.13 1.94
N ILE A 187 23.50 -1.97 2.00
CA ILE A 187 24.65 -1.71 2.88
C ILE A 187 25.45 -0.49 2.39
N ALA A 188 25.66 -0.39 1.08
CA ALA A 188 26.42 0.67 0.43
C ALA A 188 25.76 2.05 0.54
N LEU A 189 24.43 2.11 0.60
CA LEU A 189 23.69 3.37 0.72
C LEU A 189 23.73 3.96 2.14
N TYR A 190 23.90 3.13 3.18
CA TYR A 190 23.82 3.58 4.58
C TYR A 190 24.75 4.76 4.90
N PRO A 191 26.06 4.69 4.55
CA PRO A 191 26.98 5.80 4.85
C PRO A 191 26.62 7.08 4.10
N THR A 192 26.07 6.97 2.89
CA THR A 192 25.68 8.13 2.08
C THR A 192 24.53 8.88 2.73
N ILE A 193 23.49 8.16 3.15
CA ILE A 193 22.33 8.80 3.77
C ILE A 193 22.67 9.30 5.18
N TYR A 194 23.48 8.56 5.95
CA TYR A 194 23.98 9.03 7.24
C TYR A 194 24.78 10.34 7.12
N GLN A 195 25.67 10.45 6.12
CA GLN A 195 26.42 11.67 5.89
C GLN A 195 25.53 12.83 5.40
N PHE A 196 24.54 12.53 4.56
CA PHE A 196 23.54 13.51 4.15
C PHE A 196 22.80 14.10 5.36
N THR A 197 22.38 13.25 6.31
CA THR A 197 21.75 13.69 7.54
C THR A 197 22.67 14.57 8.40
N ASN A 198 23.96 14.23 8.50
CA ASN A 198 24.92 15.07 9.23
C ASN A 198 25.12 16.45 8.60
N ILE A 199 25.07 16.55 7.26
CA ILE A 199 25.12 17.84 6.55
C ILE A 199 23.90 18.69 6.94
N MET A 200 22.71 18.08 7.04
CA MET A 200 21.50 18.80 7.44
C MET A 200 21.57 19.32 8.89
N ILE A 201 22.12 18.53 9.81
CA ILE A 201 22.15 18.86 11.25
C ILE A 201 23.29 19.81 11.62
N SER A 202 24.51 19.55 11.13
CA SER A 202 25.74 20.20 11.62
C SER A 202 26.37 21.17 10.61
N ASP A 203 25.64 21.51 9.54
CA ASP A 203 26.07 22.41 8.45
C ASP A 203 27.48 22.10 7.92
N VAL A 204 27.77 20.81 7.79
CA VAL A 204 29.06 20.32 7.30
C VAL A 204 29.15 20.54 5.80
N SER A 205 30.34 20.86 5.29
CA SER A 205 30.54 21.03 3.85
C SER A 205 29.99 19.84 3.03
N SER A 206 29.26 20.15 1.96
CA SER A 206 28.65 19.14 1.08
C SER A 206 29.68 18.23 0.41
N PHE A 207 30.94 18.65 0.34
CA PHE A 207 32.06 17.84 -0.15
C PHE A 207 32.25 16.53 0.63
N THR A 208 31.83 16.50 1.90
CA THR A 208 31.89 15.28 2.72
C THR A 208 30.97 14.16 2.24
N LEU A 209 29.98 14.46 1.39
CA LEU A 209 29.08 13.47 0.78
C LEU A 209 29.75 12.67 -0.35
N ILE A 210 30.78 13.23 -0.98
CA ILE A 210 31.40 12.64 -2.18
C ILE A 210 32.08 11.29 -1.86
N PRO A 211 32.93 11.16 -0.82
CA PRO A 211 33.56 9.89 -0.49
C PRO A 211 32.59 8.72 -0.23
N PRO A 212 31.56 8.85 0.64
CA PRO A 212 30.63 7.74 0.88
C PRO A 212 29.78 7.40 -0.35
N LEU A 213 29.40 8.39 -1.16
CA LEU A 213 28.66 8.16 -2.41
C LEU A 213 29.50 7.39 -3.44
N LEU A 214 30.75 7.81 -3.66
CA LEU A 214 31.66 7.12 -4.58
C LEU A 214 32.04 5.72 -4.07
N GLY A 215 32.29 5.58 -2.76
CA GLY A 215 32.56 4.30 -2.13
C GLY A 215 31.38 3.33 -2.26
N GLY A 216 30.16 3.82 -2.04
CA GLY A 216 28.95 3.03 -2.21
C GLY A 216 28.74 2.59 -3.67
N LEU A 217 28.87 3.51 -4.63
CA LEU A 217 28.79 3.20 -6.06
C LEU A 217 29.86 2.18 -6.48
N ALA A 218 31.11 2.36 -6.06
CA ALA A 218 32.19 1.42 -6.36
C ALA A 218 31.89 0.02 -5.78
N ALA A 219 31.43 -0.07 -4.53
CA ALA A 219 31.07 -1.33 -3.90
C ALA A 219 29.95 -2.07 -4.67
N THR A 220 28.92 -1.34 -5.11
CA THR A 220 27.81 -1.93 -5.87
C THR A 220 28.25 -2.40 -7.26
N LEU A 221 29.04 -1.60 -7.99
CA LEU A 221 29.53 -1.93 -9.33
C LEU A 221 30.49 -3.12 -9.33
N VAL A 222 31.44 -3.15 -8.38
CA VAL A 222 32.38 -4.27 -8.22
C VAL A 222 31.61 -5.54 -7.89
N SER A 223 30.67 -5.47 -6.93
CA SER A 223 29.86 -6.62 -6.54
C SER A 223 28.98 -7.14 -7.69
N ALA A 224 28.33 -6.24 -8.43
CA ALA A 224 27.56 -6.57 -9.63
C ALA A 224 28.43 -7.31 -10.65
N THR A 225 29.60 -6.76 -10.97
CA THR A 225 30.51 -7.35 -11.96
C THR A 225 30.94 -8.76 -11.56
N ILE A 226 31.32 -8.96 -10.29
CA ILE A 226 31.73 -10.28 -9.76
C ILE A 226 30.58 -11.28 -9.82
N LEU A 227 29.39 -10.89 -9.36
CA LEU A 227 28.21 -11.76 -9.30
C LEU A 227 27.73 -12.15 -10.71
N PHE A 228 27.69 -11.21 -11.66
CA PHE A 228 27.33 -11.50 -13.05
C PHE A 228 28.35 -12.42 -13.73
N LYS A 229 29.65 -12.19 -13.52
CA LYS A 229 30.71 -13.04 -14.09
C LYS A 229 30.62 -14.47 -13.56
N LYS A 230 30.36 -14.65 -12.26
CA LYS A 230 30.18 -15.96 -11.63
C LYS A 230 29.00 -16.71 -12.24
N TYR A 231 27.87 -16.03 -12.45
CA TYR A 231 26.67 -16.65 -13.02
C TYR A 231 26.83 -17.08 -14.46
N ARG A 232 27.43 -16.22 -15.30
CA ARG A 232 27.69 -16.55 -16.70
C ARG A 232 28.56 -17.79 -16.84
N LYS A 233 29.60 -17.93 -16.00
CA LYS A 233 30.49 -19.09 -15.99
C LYS A 233 29.76 -20.40 -15.63
N HIS A 234 28.78 -20.37 -14.72
CA HIS A 234 27.98 -21.55 -14.40
C HIS A 234 27.08 -21.97 -15.57
N LYS A 235 26.46 -21.01 -16.25
CA LYS A 235 25.62 -21.28 -17.43
C LYS A 235 26.42 -21.83 -18.62
N ASP A 236 27.62 -21.31 -18.83
CA ASP A 236 28.52 -21.78 -19.89
C ASP A 236 29.06 -23.21 -19.61
N GLN A 237 29.14 -23.62 -18.33
CA GLN A 237 29.57 -24.98 -17.96
C GLN A 237 28.47 -26.04 -18.14
N GLU A 238 27.20 -25.70 -17.92
CA GLU A 238 26.07 -26.61 -18.17
C GLU A 238 25.88 -26.90 -19.67
N MET A 239 26.21 -25.95 -20.55
CA MET A 239 26.07 -26.08 -22.02
C MET A 239 27.21 -26.86 -22.70
N VAL A 240 28.30 -27.16 -21.98
CA VAL A 240 29.47 -27.91 -22.49
C VAL A 240 29.48 -29.36 -21.97
N SER A 241 28.61 -29.67 -21.01
CA SER A 241 28.44 -31.01 -20.43
C SER A 241 27.30 -31.85 -21.05
N ASP A 242 26.57 -31.29 -22.02
CA ASP A 242 25.60 -31.98 -22.89
C ASP A 242 26.24 -32.33 -24.25
#